data_AF-A0A6B2G501-F1
#
_entry.id   AF-A0A6B2G501-F1
#
_cell.length_a   1.000
_cell.length_b   1.000
_cell.length_c   1.000
_cell.angle_alpha   90.00
_cell.angle_beta   90.00
_cell.angle_gamma   90.00
#
_symmetry.space_group_name_H-M   'P 1'
#
loop_
_entity.id
_entity.type
_entity.pdbx_description
1 polymer ?
#
loop_
_entity_poly.entity_id
_entity_poly.type
_entity_poly.pdbx_seq_one_letter_code
_entity_poly.pdbx_strand_id
1 'polypeptide(L)'
;KAFFSQFGTVINVHLKRSKRTSESKGYGFIMFSDISVARIAASTMDGYLMYDKMLKCHLVAPEKVHRGMFTGYKIPDQFYFQTWKASDALKELRSKKSGPRNINKPLDPVKLKKKEDDTNAKLKKAGINYSFNSRIKVGDKLISNDDISSI
;
A
#
# COMPACT_ATOMS: atom_id res chain seq x y z
N LYS A 1 -6.01 18.66 15.61
CA LYS A 1 -5.17 19.63 14.86
C LYS A 1 -5.09 20.97 15.58
N ALA A 2 -6.22 21.55 16.02
CA ALA A 2 -6.30 22.86 16.67
C ALA A 2 -5.37 23.07 17.88
N PHE A 3 -5.18 22.07 18.74
CA PHE A 3 -4.32 22.23 19.92
C PHE A 3 -2.85 22.47 19.56
N PHE A 4 -2.32 21.71 18.59
CA PHE A 4 -0.91 21.82 18.21
C PHE A 4 -0.62 22.96 17.24
N SER A 5 -1.63 23.61 16.66
CA SER A 5 -1.40 24.81 15.84
C SER A 5 -0.93 26.02 16.64
N GLN A 6 -1.04 26.00 17.97
CA GLN A 6 -0.49 27.05 18.84
C GLN A 6 1.05 27.11 18.80
N PHE A 7 1.70 26.00 18.49
CA PHE A 7 3.17 25.96 18.37
C PHE A 7 3.64 26.42 16.99
N GLY A 8 2.80 26.26 15.96
CA GLY A 8 3.11 26.69 14.60
C GLY A 8 2.29 25.95 13.54
N THR A 9 2.69 26.11 12.27
CA THR A 9 1.97 25.55 11.12
C THR A 9 2.07 24.03 11.09
N VAL A 10 0.94 23.36 11.32
CA VAL A 10 0.82 21.90 11.25
C VAL A 10 0.46 21.46 9.82
N ILE A 11 1.39 20.79 9.16
CA ILE A 11 1.19 20.22 7.83
C ILE A 11 0.24 19.03 7.91
N ASN A 12 0.53 18.08 8.80
CA ASN A 12 -0.24 16.84 8.88
C ASN A 12 -0.30 16.27 10.31
N VAL A 13 -1.39 15.58 10.62
CA VAL A 13 -1.58 14.83 11.85
C VAL A 13 -2.07 13.44 11.48
N HIS A 14 -1.31 12.42 11.84
CA HIS A 14 -1.65 11.03 11.57
C HIS A 14 -1.83 10.25 12.87
N LEU A 15 -3.10 9.98 13.23
CA LEU A 15 -3.45 9.15 14.37
C LEU A 15 -3.44 7.68 13.95
N LYS A 16 -2.68 6.83 14.65
CA LYS A 16 -2.70 5.40 14.39
C LYS A 16 -3.95 4.77 14.99
N ARG A 17 -4.66 4.00 14.16
CA ARG A 17 -5.92 3.33 14.51
C ARG A 17 -5.83 1.83 14.25
N SER A 18 -6.65 1.05 14.95
CA SER A 18 -6.82 -0.39 14.75
C SER A 18 -7.45 -0.65 13.38
N LYS A 19 -6.91 -1.60 12.59
CA LYS A 19 -7.48 -1.93 11.27
C LYS A 19 -8.82 -2.67 11.37
N ARG A 20 -9.06 -3.36 12.49
CA ARG A 20 -10.28 -4.15 12.72
C ARG A 20 -11.40 -3.32 13.35
N THR A 21 -11.07 -2.52 14.38
CA THR A 21 -12.07 -1.77 15.17
C THR A 21 -12.09 -0.27 14.88
N SER A 22 -11.15 0.25 14.08
CA SER A 22 -10.98 1.69 13.81
C SER A 22 -10.75 2.58 15.05
N GLU A 23 -10.58 1.98 16.22
CA GLU A 23 -10.27 2.70 17.46
C GLU A 23 -8.84 3.22 17.47
N SER A 24 -8.59 4.29 18.22
CA SER A 24 -7.25 4.85 18.37
C SER A 24 -6.34 3.88 19.12
N LYS A 25 -5.11 3.71 18.62
CA LYS A 25 -4.07 2.94 19.33
C LYS A 25 -3.39 3.74 20.46
N GLY A 26 -3.84 4.98 20.71
CA GLY A 26 -3.26 5.86 21.73
C GLY A 26 -1.97 6.58 21.32
N TYR A 27 -1.56 6.52 20.05
CA TYR A 27 -0.40 7.26 19.55
C TYR A 27 -0.60 7.74 18.12
N GLY A 28 0.16 8.77 17.74
CA GLY A 28 0.12 9.37 16.43
C GLY A 28 1.35 10.22 16.17
N PHE A 29 1.39 10.80 14.97
CA PHE A 29 2.52 11.58 14.50
C PHE A 29 2.04 12.92 13.98
N ILE A 30 2.79 13.97 14.29
CA ILE A 30 2.50 15.33 13.89
C ILE A 30 3.68 15.83 13.06
N MET A 31 3.36 16.41 11.91
CA MET A 31 4.32 17.02 11.01
C MET A 31 4.13 18.53 11.05
N PHE A 32 5.17 19.23 11.49
CA PHE A 32 5.26 20.68 11.45
C PHE A 32 6.01 21.14 10.21
N SER A 33 5.82 22.40 9.83
CA SER A 33 6.61 23.05 8.78
C SER A 33 8.09 23.14 9.14
N ASP A 34 8.38 23.48 10.40
CA ASP A 34 9.75 23.74 10.87
C ASP A 34 10.19 22.74 11.93
N ILE A 35 11.44 22.28 11.81
CA ILE A 35 12.05 21.35 12.77
C ILE A 35 12.22 21.97 14.16
N SER A 36 12.50 23.27 14.23
CA SER A 36 12.64 24.00 15.49
C SER A 36 11.34 24.00 16.28
N VAL A 37 10.21 24.23 15.60
CA VAL A 37 8.87 24.16 16.19
C VAL A 37 8.56 22.75 16.67
N ALA A 38 8.88 21.73 15.87
CA ALA A 38 8.69 20.33 16.26
C ALA A 38 9.48 19.96 17.52
N ARG A 39 10.71 20.46 17.66
CA ARG A 39 11.56 20.26 18.85
C ARG A 39 10.95 20.91 20.08
N ILE A 40 10.54 22.18 19.98
CA ILE A 40 9.91 22.91 21.09
C ILE A 40 8.62 22.20 21.52
N ALA A 41 7.74 21.88 20.57
CA ALA A 41 6.49 21.18 20.86
C ALA A 41 6.72 19.83 21.54
N ALA A 42 7.74 19.07 21.12
CA ALA A 42 8.09 17.81 21.76
C ALA A 42 8.56 18.00 23.21
N SER A 43 9.45 18.96 23.46
CA SER A 43 9.97 19.25 24.80
C SER A 43 8.91 19.82 25.74
N THR A 44 8.00 20.67 25.26
CA THR A 44 6.96 21.29 26.09
C THR A 44 5.82 20.33 26.43
N MET A 45 5.51 19.39 25.54
CA MET A 45 4.38 18.47 25.71
C MET A 45 4.76 17.14 26.34
N ASP A 46 6.05 16.84 26.49
CA ASP A 46 6.50 15.62 27.16
C ASP A 46 6.17 15.69 28.66
N GLY A 47 5.45 14.69 29.15
CA GLY A 47 4.94 14.65 30.53
C GLY A 47 3.65 15.43 30.76
N TYR A 48 3.05 16.05 29.74
CA TYR A 48 1.80 16.80 29.90
C TYR A 48 0.61 15.85 30.15
N LEU A 49 -0.23 16.17 31.15
CA LEU A 49 -1.43 15.39 31.45
C LEU A 49 -2.59 15.83 30.54
N MET A 50 -3.04 14.95 29.66
CA MET A 50 -4.15 15.20 28.75
C MET A 50 -5.13 14.03 28.76
N TYR A 51 -6.41 14.31 29.03
CA TYR A 51 -7.47 13.28 29.10
C TYR A 51 -7.10 12.11 30.03
N ASP A 52 -6.58 12.44 31.21
CA ASP A 52 -6.15 11.45 32.22
C ASP A 52 -5.00 10.53 31.74
N LYS A 53 -4.25 10.96 30.72
CA LYS A 53 -3.08 10.26 30.20
C LYS A 53 -1.89 11.20 30.12
N MET A 54 -0.76 10.74 30.63
CA MET A 54 0.50 11.45 30.46
C MET A 54 0.99 11.27 29.03
N LEU A 55 1.22 12.38 28.34
CA LEU A 55 1.76 12.38 26.99
C LEU A 55 3.26 12.08 27.03
N LYS A 56 3.70 11.22 26.13
CA LYS A 56 5.13 11.03 25.82
C LYS A 56 5.39 11.58 24.43
N CYS A 57 6.27 12.57 24.34
CA CYS A 57 6.54 13.29 23.11
C CYS A 57 8.02 13.25 22.79
N HIS A 58 8.36 12.77 21.60
CA HIS A 58 9.74 12.68 21.14
C HIS A 58 9.84 13.18 19.70
N LEU A 59 10.96 13.83 19.40
CA LEU A 59 11.31 14.19 18.03
C LEU A 59 11.70 12.92 17.28
N VAL A 60 10.99 12.64 16.19
CA VAL A 60 11.32 11.51 15.31
C VAL A 60 12.34 11.97 14.29
N ALA A 61 13.50 11.30 14.26
CA ALA A 61 14.53 11.55 13.25
C ALA A 61 13.97 11.25 11.83
N PRO A 62 14.35 12.04 10.82
CA PRO A 62 13.81 11.90 9.46
C PRO A 62 14.04 10.51 8.86
N GLU A 63 15.14 9.85 9.23
CA GLU A 63 15.48 8.48 8.77
C GLU A 63 14.49 7.41 9.22
N LYS A 64 13.86 7.61 10.39
CA LYS A 64 12.88 6.67 10.96
C LYS A 64 11.47 6.88 10.38
N VAL A 65 11.26 7.95 9.62
CA VAL A 65 9.97 8.27 9.01
C VAL A 65 9.81 7.47 7.72
N HIS A 66 8.94 6.46 7.72
CA HIS A 66 8.67 5.65 6.52
C HIS A 66 7.59 6.27 5.62
N ARG A 67 7.63 5.99 4.31
CA ARG A 67 6.68 6.52 3.30
C ARG A 67 5.20 6.30 3.64
N GLY A 68 4.88 5.18 4.27
CA GLY A 68 3.52 4.81 4.70
C GLY A 68 3.01 5.54 5.95
N MET A 69 3.84 6.39 6.57
CA MET A 69 3.49 7.06 7.82
C MET A 69 2.41 8.11 7.63
N PHE A 70 2.41 8.77 6.46
CA PHE A 70 1.46 9.81 6.08
C PHE A 70 0.77 9.52 4.72
N THR A 71 0.74 8.25 4.29
CA THR A 71 0.08 7.84 3.04
C THR A 71 -1.40 8.25 3.00
N GLY A 72 -1.85 8.76 1.86
CA GLY A 72 -3.23 9.21 1.63
C GLY A 72 -3.43 10.72 1.67
N TYR A 73 -2.41 11.49 2.09
CA TYR A 73 -2.40 12.95 2.02
C TYR A 73 -1.47 13.45 0.91
N LYS A 74 -1.87 14.51 0.20
CA LYS A 74 -1.03 15.23 -0.77
C LYS A 74 0.03 16.03 0.00
N ILE A 75 1.13 15.38 0.37
CA ILE A 75 2.27 16.05 1.02
C ILE A 75 3.04 16.80 -0.08
N PRO A 76 3.38 18.10 0.10
CA PRO A 76 4.22 18.80 -0.86
C PRO A 76 5.59 18.11 -1.01
N ASP A 77 6.11 18.02 -2.23
CA ASP A 77 7.36 17.28 -2.56
C ASP A 77 8.55 17.73 -1.69
N GLN A 78 8.57 19.02 -1.29
CA GLN A 78 9.58 19.63 -0.42
C GLN A 78 9.68 18.99 0.98
N PHE A 79 8.61 18.36 1.49
CA PHE A 79 8.60 17.71 2.81
C PHE A 79 8.82 16.19 2.75
N TYR A 80 9.00 15.65 1.54
CA TYR A 80 9.45 14.29 1.37
C TYR A 80 10.97 14.25 1.61
N PHE A 81 11.39 13.52 2.64
CA PHE A 81 12.81 13.22 2.88
C PHE A 81 13.41 12.71 1.56
N GLN A 82 14.57 13.26 1.16
CA GLN A 82 15.14 13.17 -0.20
C GLN A 82 15.34 11.75 -0.76
N THR A 83 15.21 10.70 0.03
CA THR A 83 15.26 9.34 -0.50
C THR A 83 13.87 8.92 -0.96
N TRP A 84 13.82 8.25 -2.10
CA TRP A 84 12.63 7.65 -2.71
C TRP A 84 11.71 8.59 -3.50
N LYS A 85 12.28 9.48 -4.33
CA LYS A 85 11.66 9.67 -5.65
C LYS A 85 11.60 8.28 -6.28
N ALA A 86 10.40 7.72 -6.48
CA ALA A 86 10.24 6.73 -7.52
C ALA A 86 10.82 7.42 -8.77
N SER A 87 11.91 6.88 -9.31
CA SER A 87 12.53 7.45 -10.51
C SER A 87 11.43 7.72 -11.52
N ASP A 88 11.57 8.76 -12.33
CA ASP A 88 10.58 9.03 -13.38
C ASP A 88 10.38 7.77 -14.25
N ALA A 89 11.43 6.95 -14.39
CA ALA A 89 11.38 5.60 -14.92
C ALA A 89 10.37 4.65 -14.22
N LEU A 90 10.29 4.61 -12.88
CA LEU A 90 9.32 3.77 -12.18
C LEU A 90 7.87 4.28 -12.31
N LYS A 91 7.67 5.61 -12.37
CA LYS A 91 6.36 6.22 -12.65
C LYS A 91 5.91 5.92 -14.08
N GLU A 92 6.84 6.04 -15.03
CA GLU A 92 6.63 5.74 -16.44
C GLU A 92 6.36 4.25 -16.67
N LEU A 93 7.11 3.36 -16.01
CA LEU A 93 6.87 1.90 -16.04
C LEU A 93 5.50 1.52 -15.48
N ARG A 94 5.06 2.18 -14.39
CA ARG A 94 3.72 1.95 -13.82
C ARG A 94 2.62 2.48 -14.73
N SER A 95 2.78 3.70 -15.26
CA SER A 95 1.88 4.31 -16.25
C SER A 95 1.70 3.43 -17.49
N LYS A 96 2.81 2.93 -18.07
CA LYS A 96 2.81 2.00 -19.21
C LYS A 96 2.14 0.65 -18.90
N LYS A 97 2.12 0.23 -17.63
CA LYS A 97 1.50 -1.03 -17.19
C LYS A 97 0.01 -0.90 -16.86
N SER A 98 -0.47 0.31 -16.56
CA SER A 98 -1.85 0.64 -16.22
C SER A 98 -2.59 1.30 -17.39
N GLY A 99 -2.55 0.69 -18.58
CA GLY A 99 -3.50 1.02 -19.64
C GLY A 99 -4.94 0.63 -19.24
N PRO A 100 -5.98 1.13 -19.93
CA PRO A 100 -7.33 0.63 -19.73
C PRO A 100 -7.32 -0.90 -19.85
N ARG A 101 -7.98 -1.60 -18.92
CA ARG A 101 -8.12 -3.06 -18.98
C ARG A 101 -8.77 -3.40 -20.32
N ASN A 102 -7.97 -3.83 -21.29
CA ASN A 102 -8.48 -4.27 -22.58
C ASN A 102 -9.20 -5.60 -22.34
N ILE A 103 -10.54 -5.54 -22.35
CA ILE A 103 -11.44 -6.66 -22.06
C ILE A 103 -11.25 -7.79 -23.09
N ASN A 104 -10.77 -7.43 -24.29
CA ASN A 104 -10.54 -8.33 -25.42
C ASN A 104 -9.06 -8.76 -25.56
N LYS A 105 -8.20 -8.47 -24.58
CA LYS A 105 -6.82 -8.96 -24.63
C LYS A 105 -6.84 -10.49 -24.51
N PRO A 106 -6.41 -11.23 -25.55
CA PRO A 106 -6.35 -12.68 -25.45
C PRO A 106 -5.41 -13.06 -24.31
N LEU A 107 -5.87 -13.94 -23.44
CA LEU A 107 -5.05 -14.47 -22.36
C LEU A 107 -3.96 -15.36 -22.96
N ASP A 108 -2.70 -15.18 -22.54
CA ASP A 108 -1.59 -16.01 -22.99
C ASP A 108 -1.84 -17.49 -22.64
N PRO A 109 -1.95 -18.42 -23.62
CA PRO A 109 -2.32 -19.82 -23.37
C PRO A 109 -1.29 -20.56 -22.51
N VAL A 110 0.00 -20.24 -22.68
CA VAL A 110 1.09 -20.82 -21.88
C VAL A 110 0.99 -20.45 -20.39
N LYS A 111 0.62 -19.19 -20.09
CA LYS A 111 0.47 -18.72 -18.71
C LYS A 111 -0.79 -19.27 -18.05
N LEU A 112 -1.83 -19.53 -18.84
CA LEU A 112 -3.07 -20.17 -18.39
C LEU A 112 -2.81 -21.62 -18.00
N LYS A 113 -2.20 -22.42 -18.89
CA LYS A 113 -1.87 -23.82 -18.63
C LYS A 113 -1.03 -23.99 -17.37
N LYS A 114 -0.01 -23.15 -17.19
CA LYS A 114 0.80 -23.14 -15.97
C LYS A 114 -0.03 -22.89 -14.70
N LYS A 115 -0.97 -21.95 -14.74
CA LYS A 115 -1.86 -21.67 -13.60
C LYS A 115 -2.81 -22.82 -13.32
N GLU A 116 -3.27 -23.51 -14.35
CA GLU A 116 -4.12 -24.71 -14.21
C GLU A 116 -3.33 -25.84 -13.55
N ASP A 117 -2.12 -26.11 -14.01
CA ASP A 117 -1.22 -27.11 -13.41
C ASP A 117 -0.93 -26.79 -11.93
N ASP A 118 -0.62 -25.52 -11.62
CA ASP A 118 -0.39 -25.06 -10.25
C ASP A 118 -1.65 -25.22 -9.37
N THR A 119 -2.84 -25.01 -9.93
CA THR A 119 -4.11 -25.13 -9.21
C THR A 119 -4.47 -26.60 -8.99
N ASN A 120 -4.32 -27.44 -10.02
CA ASN A 120 -4.52 -28.87 -9.95
C ASN A 120 -3.53 -29.53 -8.97
N ALA A 121 -2.27 -29.08 -8.92
CA ALA A 121 -1.29 -29.52 -7.93
C ALA A 121 -1.71 -29.18 -6.49
N LYS A 122 -2.28 -27.98 -6.27
CA LYS A 122 -2.82 -27.57 -4.96
C LYS A 122 -4.05 -28.39 -4.57
N LEU A 123 -4.97 -28.65 -5.50
CA LEU A 123 -6.16 -29.46 -5.26
C LEU A 123 -5.80 -30.92 -4.92
N LYS A 124 -4.84 -31.50 -5.65
CA LYS A 124 -4.29 -32.83 -5.37
C LYS A 124 -3.64 -32.88 -3.98
N LYS A 125 -2.87 -31.87 -3.62
CA LYS A 125 -2.27 -31.76 -2.27
C LYS A 125 -3.34 -31.61 -1.17
N ALA A 126 -4.47 -30.98 -1.48
CA ALA A 126 -5.62 -30.85 -0.58
C ALA A 126 -6.53 -32.10 -0.54
N GLY A 127 -6.19 -33.17 -1.27
CA GLY A 127 -6.97 -34.41 -1.32
C GLY A 127 -8.26 -34.31 -2.15
N ILE A 128 -8.42 -33.25 -2.94
CA ILE A 128 -9.59 -33.02 -3.79
C ILE A 128 -9.29 -33.60 -5.17
N ASN A 129 -10.02 -34.66 -5.56
CA ASN A 129 -9.91 -35.24 -6.89
C ASN A 129 -10.77 -34.44 -7.88
N TYR A 130 -10.21 -33.34 -8.36
CA TYR A 130 -10.87 -32.45 -9.33
C TYR A 130 -9.87 -32.01 -10.40
N SER A 131 -10.23 -32.23 -11.68
CA SER A 131 -9.47 -31.73 -12.83
C SER A 131 -10.12 -30.46 -13.35
N PHE A 132 -9.47 -29.31 -13.11
CA PHE A 132 -9.91 -28.05 -13.70
C PHE A 132 -9.51 -28.03 -15.17
N ASN A 133 -10.47 -28.27 -16.06
CA ASN A 133 -10.30 -28.18 -17.51
C ASN A 133 -10.95 -26.88 -18.00
N SER A 134 -10.13 -25.86 -18.30
CA SER A 134 -10.68 -24.63 -18.86
C SER A 134 -10.87 -24.79 -20.38
N ARG A 135 -12.11 -24.61 -20.85
CA ARG A 135 -12.39 -24.56 -22.29
C ARG A 135 -11.91 -23.21 -22.82
N ILE A 136 -10.87 -23.21 -23.65
CA ILE A 136 -10.40 -22.00 -24.31
C ILE A 136 -11.33 -21.73 -25.49
N LYS A 137 -12.01 -20.57 -25.50
CA LYS A 137 -12.66 -20.03 -26.70
C LYS A 137 -11.63 -19.22 -27.49
N VAL A 138 -11.33 -19.65 -28.71
CA VAL A 138 -10.58 -18.85 -29.70
C VAL A 138 -11.57 -18.51 -30.82
N GLY A 139 -12.12 -17.28 -30.81
CA GLY A 139 -13.24 -16.91 -31.68
C GLY A 139 -14.54 -17.65 -31.32
N ASP A 140 -15.36 -17.99 -32.32
CA ASP A 140 -16.66 -18.67 -32.14
C ASP A 140 -16.56 -20.20 -31.97
N LYS A 141 -15.36 -20.79 -32.06
CA LYS A 141 -15.16 -22.24 -31.86
C LYS A 141 -14.60 -22.55 -30.47
N LEU A 142 -15.19 -23.57 -29.85
CA LEU A 142 -14.68 -24.22 -28.65
C LEU A 142 -13.61 -25.24 -29.07
N ILE A 143 -12.39 -25.10 -28.55
CA ILE A 143 -11.32 -26.08 -28.78
C ILE A 143 -11.16 -26.88 -27.49
N SER A 144 -11.19 -28.21 -27.62
CA SER A 144 -10.98 -29.17 -26.53
C SER A 144 -9.49 -29.42 -26.31
N ASN A 145 -9.10 -29.81 -25.10
CA ASN A 145 -7.70 -30.13 -24.77
C ASN A 145 -7.10 -31.27 -25.60
N ASP A 146 -7.94 -32.11 -26.22
CA ASP A 146 -7.51 -33.21 -27.09
C ASP A 146 -6.97 -32.72 -28.45
N ASP A 147 -7.27 -31.48 -28.85
CA ASP A 147 -6.86 -30.92 -30.14
C ASP A 147 -5.44 -30.31 -30.11
N ILE A 148 -4.83 -30.15 -28.93
CA ILE A 148 -3.52 -29.48 -28.75
C ILE A 148 -2.36 -30.48 -28.63
N SER A 149 -2.61 -31.78 -28.39
CA SER A 149 -1.53 -32.78 -28.28
C SER A 149 -1.04 -33.37 -29.61
N SER A 150 -1.56 -32.88 -30.75
CA SER A 150 -1.20 -33.36 -32.09
C SER A 150 -0.52 -32.30 -32.97
N ILE A 151 -0.02 -31.22 -32.36
CA ILE A 151 0.87 -30.21 -32.98
C ILE A 151 2.17 -30.17 -32.19
#